data_AF-A0A7W3LYH8-F1
#
_entry.id   AF-A0A7W3LYH8-F1
#
_cell.length_a   1.000
_cell.length_b   1.000
_cell.length_c   1.000
_cell.angle_alpha   90.00
_cell.angle_beta   90.00
_cell.angle_gamma   90.00
#
_symmetry.space_group_name_H-M   'P 1'
#
loop_
_entity.id
_entity.type
_entity.pdbx_description
1 polymer ?
#
loop_
_entity_poly.entity_id
_entity_poly.type
_entity_poly.pdbx_seq_one_letter_code
_entity_poly.pdbx_strand_id
1 'polypeptide(L)'
;MTETLGPLVGHVHSDDLPWVDAGPVGLQVLRVSADTWVVRNRFRAGFQLPKHKHTGGVHAYTFSGRWQYAEYGIDYVGGTFIYEPPGSIHTLTILEDSDILFVIEGAFIEFAPDGSISGVTDGESTLNAYYALCDAAGIPRPEGILQ
;
A
#
# COMPACT_ATOMS: atom_id res chain seq x y z
N MET A 1 -11.64 -27.25 -33.04
CA MET A 1 -10.82 -27.22 -31.82
C MET A 1 -11.35 -26.08 -30.98
N THR A 2 -11.96 -26.35 -29.84
CA THR A 2 -12.31 -25.29 -28.88
C THR A 2 -11.03 -24.91 -28.15
N GLU A 3 -10.52 -23.72 -28.40
CA GLU A 3 -9.44 -23.16 -27.56
C GLU A 3 -9.97 -23.08 -26.14
N THR A 4 -9.35 -23.83 -25.24
CA THR A 4 -9.54 -23.63 -23.81
C THR A 4 -8.82 -22.34 -23.47
N LEU A 5 -9.58 -21.24 -23.34
CA LEU A 5 -9.04 -20.02 -22.76
C LEU A 5 -8.52 -20.35 -21.35
N GLY A 6 -7.35 -19.81 -21.00
CA GLY A 6 -6.74 -19.98 -19.68
C GLY A 6 -7.58 -19.34 -18.55
N PRO A 7 -7.00 -19.18 -17.34
CA PRO A 7 -7.67 -18.48 -16.25
C PRO A 7 -8.20 -17.11 -16.69
N LEU A 8 -9.35 -16.72 -16.14
CA LEU A 8 -9.96 -15.44 -16.44
C LEU A 8 -9.08 -14.28 -15.97
N VAL A 9 -8.97 -13.23 -16.79
CA VAL A 9 -8.28 -11.99 -16.42
C VAL A 9 -9.20 -11.14 -15.56
N GLY A 10 -8.81 -10.88 -14.32
CA GLY A 10 -9.48 -9.94 -13.43
C GLY A 10 -9.12 -8.49 -13.75
N HIS A 11 -10.04 -7.57 -13.46
CA HIS A 11 -9.78 -6.13 -13.49
C HIS A 11 -10.56 -5.44 -12.38
N VAL A 12 -10.09 -4.27 -11.97
CA VAL A 12 -10.82 -3.37 -11.07
C VAL A 12 -10.58 -1.94 -11.52
N HIS A 13 -11.64 -1.13 -11.62
CA HIS A 13 -11.49 0.30 -11.86
C HIS A 13 -11.37 1.03 -10.52
N SER A 14 -10.51 2.05 -10.44
CA SER A 14 -10.32 2.79 -9.18
C SER A 14 -11.58 3.49 -8.70
N ASP A 15 -12.51 3.81 -9.59
CA ASP A 15 -13.77 4.47 -9.22
C ASP A 15 -14.79 3.49 -8.60
N ASP A 16 -14.58 2.18 -8.77
CA ASP A 16 -15.39 1.13 -8.14
C ASP A 16 -14.91 0.80 -6.72
N LEU A 17 -13.76 1.35 -6.31
CA LEU A 17 -13.19 1.20 -4.97
C LEU A 17 -13.34 2.51 -4.21
N PRO A 18 -14.04 2.55 -3.06
CA PRO A 18 -14.13 3.78 -2.29
C PRO A 18 -12.77 4.17 -1.70
N TRP A 19 -12.49 5.47 -1.66
CA TRP A 19 -11.42 5.98 -0.79
C TRP A 19 -11.92 5.97 0.65
N VAL A 20 -11.10 5.43 1.56
CA VAL A 20 -11.31 5.55 3.01
C VAL A 20 -10.05 6.10 3.66
N ASP A 21 -10.22 6.82 4.78
CA ASP A 21 -9.11 7.50 5.46
C ASP A 21 -8.78 6.84 6.80
N ALA A 22 -7.53 6.42 6.96
CA ALA A 22 -6.89 6.12 8.24
C ALA A 22 -6.11 7.36 8.71
N GLY A 23 -6.80 8.32 9.31
CA GLY A 23 -6.20 9.60 9.71
C GLY A 23 -5.67 10.39 8.50
N PRO A 24 -4.36 10.65 8.37
CA PRO A 24 -3.79 11.36 7.22
C PRO A 24 -3.53 10.49 5.99
N VAL A 25 -3.92 9.21 6.01
CA VAL A 25 -3.67 8.25 4.93
C VAL A 25 -4.99 7.81 4.30
N GLY A 26 -5.23 8.23 3.05
CA GLY A 26 -6.25 7.65 2.19
C GLY A 26 -5.79 6.30 1.65
N LEU A 27 -6.70 5.33 1.57
CA LEU A 27 -6.43 3.95 1.17
C LEU A 27 -7.47 3.44 0.16
N GLN A 28 -6.98 2.78 -0.89
CA GLN A 28 -7.71 1.82 -1.72
C GLN A 28 -6.94 0.50 -1.75
N VAL A 29 -7.65 -0.63 -1.57
CA VAL A 29 -7.07 -1.97 -1.71
C VAL A 29 -7.51 -2.55 -3.05
N LEU A 30 -6.57 -2.78 -3.96
CA LEU A 30 -6.85 -3.17 -5.35
C LEU A 30 -6.80 -4.69 -5.53
N ARG A 31 -5.84 -5.35 -4.86
CA ARG A 31 -5.63 -6.79 -4.93
C ARG A 31 -5.08 -7.33 -3.62
N VAL A 32 -5.51 -8.51 -3.21
CA VAL A 32 -4.93 -9.28 -2.10
C VAL A 32 -4.89 -10.76 -2.45
N SER A 33 -3.70 -11.36 -2.44
CA SER A 33 -3.47 -12.81 -2.49
C SER A 33 -2.72 -13.28 -1.25
N ALA A 34 -2.45 -14.59 -1.17
CA ALA A 34 -1.74 -15.19 -0.03
C ALA A 34 -0.34 -14.60 0.22
N ASP A 35 0.29 -14.02 -0.80
CA ASP A 35 1.68 -13.56 -0.77
C ASP A 35 1.87 -12.13 -1.31
N THR A 36 0.86 -11.53 -1.95
CA THR A 36 1.02 -10.26 -2.65
C THR A 36 -0.22 -9.41 -2.46
N TRP A 37 -0.03 -8.11 -2.29
CA TRP A 37 -1.12 -7.17 -2.17
C TRP A 37 -0.77 -5.85 -2.84
N VAL A 38 -1.80 -5.19 -3.36
CA VAL A 38 -1.68 -3.95 -4.12
C VAL A 38 -2.59 -2.92 -3.50
N VAL A 39 -2.00 -1.80 -3.10
CA VAL A 39 -2.70 -0.68 -2.51
C VAL A 39 -2.34 0.60 -3.23
N ARG A 40 -3.30 1.52 -3.29
CA ARG A 40 -3.06 2.90 -3.67
C ARG A 40 -3.32 3.77 -2.46
N ASN A 41 -2.35 4.62 -2.13
CA ASN A 41 -2.42 5.49 -0.98
C ASN A 41 -2.34 6.95 -1.38
N ARG A 42 -3.12 7.78 -0.68
CA ARG A 42 -3.02 9.23 -0.70
C ARG A 42 -2.57 9.70 0.66
N PHE A 43 -1.33 10.15 0.76
CA PHE A 43 -0.79 10.64 2.02
C PHE A 43 -0.84 12.15 2.09
N ARG A 44 -1.16 12.68 3.28
CA ARG A 44 -1.02 14.11 3.59
C ARG A 44 0.40 14.46 4.00
N ALA A 45 0.85 15.66 3.64
CA ALA A 45 2.15 16.21 4.01
C ALA A 45 2.39 16.17 5.53
N GLY A 46 3.62 15.86 5.92
CA GLY A 46 4.03 15.70 7.31
C GLY A 46 3.73 14.33 7.90
N PHE A 47 3.05 13.43 7.17
CA PHE A 47 2.93 12.03 7.59
C PHE A 47 4.29 11.33 7.53
N GLN A 48 4.55 10.50 8.54
CA GLN A 48 5.68 9.58 8.59
C GLN A 48 5.17 8.21 9.02
N LEU A 49 5.49 7.18 8.24
CA LEU A 49 5.26 5.80 8.64
C LEU A 49 6.42 5.36 9.55
N PRO A 50 6.15 4.67 10.67
CA PRO A 50 7.21 4.15 11.54
C PRO A 50 8.23 3.32 10.76
N LYS A 51 9.44 3.25 11.28
CA LYS A 51 10.50 2.42 10.70
C LYS A 51 10.00 0.99 10.57
N HIS A 52 10.14 0.40 9.39
CA HIS A 52 9.64 -0.94 9.13
C HIS A 52 10.58 -1.74 8.22
N LYS A 53 10.41 -3.05 8.24
CA LYS A 53 11.14 -4.01 7.39
C LYS A 53 10.16 -4.74 6.49
N HIS A 54 10.45 -4.80 5.18
CA HIS A 54 9.70 -5.64 4.26
C HIS A 54 10.20 -7.09 4.29
N THR A 55 9.29 -8.06 4.33
CA THR A 55 9.65 -9.49 4.24
C THR A 55 9.85 -9.96 2.81
N GLY A 56 9.18 -9.32 1.84
CA GLY A 56 9.32 -9.54 0.40
C GLY A 56 9.67 -8.24 -0.34
N GLY A 57 9.65 -8.28 -1.67
CA GLY A 57 9.94 -7.10 -2.50
C GLY A 57 8.77 -6.13 -2.55
N VAL A 58 9.08 -4.84 -2.75
CA VAL A 58 8.06 -3.82 -3.02
C VAL A 58 8.40 -3.12 -4.33
N HIS A 59 7.38 -2.95 -5.17
CA HIS A 59 7.43 -2.02 -6.29
C HIS A 59 6.47 -0.87 -6.00
N ALA A 60 6.92 0.36 -6.20
CA ALA A 60 6.07 1.52 -6.04
C ALA A 60 6.12 2.45 -7.25
N TYR A 61 5.02 3.16 -7.48
CA TYR A 61 4.95 4.21 -8.48
C TYR A 61 4.30 5.46 -7.89
N THR A 62 5.00 6.58 -8.01
CA THR A 62 4.51 7.88 -7.52
C THR A 62 3.76 8.58 -8.65
N PHE A 63 2.46 8.80 -8.47
CA PHE A 63 1.65 9.57 -9.44
C PHE A 63 1.86 11.07 -9.25
N SER A 64 1.90 11.54 -8.01
CA SER A 64 2.08 12.95 -7.66
C SER A 64 2.67 13.12 -6.26
N GLY A 65 3.12 14.34 -5.95
CA GLY A 65 3.65 14.71 -4.65
C GLY A 65 5.16 14.55 -4.54
N ARG A 66 5.64 14.53 -3.30
CA ARG A 66 7.06 14.41 -2.93
C ARG A 66 7.20 13.73 -1.59
N TRP A 67 7.99 12.66 -1.56
CA TRP A 67 8.24 11.85 -0.37
C TRP A 67 9.63 11.23 -0.43
N GLN A 68 10.09 10.65 0.67
CA GLN A 68 11.42 10.08 0.77
C GLN A 68 11.46 8.91 1.76
N TYR A 69 12.52 8.10 1.65
CA TYR A 69 13.04 7.33 2.77
C TYR A 69 14.02 8.19 3.55
N ALA A 70 13.77 8.38 4.85
CA ALA A 70 14.54 9.27 5.71
C ALA A 70 16.04 8.88 5.75
N GLU A 71 16.35 7.61 5.54
CA GLU A 71 17.70 7.06 5.52
C GLU A 71 18.48 7.42 4.26
N TYR A 72 17.81 7.76 3.15
CA TYR A 72 18.46 7.98 1.85
C TYR A 72 18.52 9.45 1.46
N GLY A 73 17.58 10.28 1.93
CA GLY A 73 17.53 11.71 1.58
C GLY A 73 17.32 11.97 0.07
N ILE A 74 16.65 11.03 -0.62
CA ILE A 74 16.29 11.13 -2.04
C ILE A 74 14.80 11.45 -2.14
N ASP A 75 14.49 12.50 -2.90
CA ASP A 75 13.11 12.88 -3.19
C ASP A 75 12.53 11.99 -4.31
N TYR A 76 11.46 11.27 -3.99
CA TYR A 76 10.63 10.56 -4.94
C TYR A 76 9.42 11.44 -5.30
N VAL A 77 9.34 11.82 -6.57
CA VAL A 77 8.30 12.72 -7.11
C VAL A 77 7.44 12.03 -8.16
N GLY A 78 6.39 12.70 -8.64
CA GLY A 78 5.56 12.21 -9.74
C GLY A 78 6.37 11.66 -10.92
N GLY A 79 6.06 10.43 -11.36
CA GLY A 79 6.78 9.70 -12.40
C GLY A 79 7.87 8.75 -11.90
N THR A 80 8.17 8.75 -10.59
CA THR A 80 9.20 7.87 -10.01
C THR A 80 8.69 6.44 -9.87
N PHE A 81 9.45 5.48 -10.38
CA PHE A 81 9.33 4.06 -10.05
C PHE A 81 10.38 3.68 -9.01
N ILE A 82 9.96 2.91 -8.00
CA ILE A 82 10.80 2.50 -6.88
C ILE A 82 10.76 0.98 -6.80
N TYR A 83 11.93 0.38 -6.55
CA TYR A 83 12.04 -1.01 -6.14
C TYR A 83 12.75 -1.09 -4.80
N GLU A 84 12.14 -1.81 -3.86
CA GLU A 84 12.70 -2.10 -2.56
C GLU A 84 12.96 -3.61 -2.47
N PRO A 85 14.22 -4.00 -2.26
CA PRO A 85 14.56 -5.41 -2.15
C PRO A 85 13.99 -6.02 -0.86
N PRO A 86 13.71 -7.34 -0.86
CA PRO A 86 13.34 -8.06 0.36
C PRO A 86 14.33 -7.82 1.49
N GLY A 87 13.81 -7.54 2.69
CA GLY A 87 14.62 -7.24 3.87
C GLY A 87 15.10 -5.81 3.98
N SER A 88 14.76 -4.94 3.02
CA SER A 88 14.94 -3.49 3.16
C SER A 88 14.25 -2.95 4.42
N ILE A 89 14.89 -1.98 5.05
CA ILE A 89 14.41 -1.33 6.27
C ILE A 89 14.50 0.17 6.05
N HIS A 90 13.39 0.87 6.22
CA HIS A 90 13.32 2.30 5.96
C HIS A 90 12.19 2.99 6.73
N THR A 91 12.20 4.31 6.66
CA THR A 91 11.20 5.20 7.26
C THR A 91 10.63 6.11 6.18
N LEU A 92 9.41 5.83 5.74
CA LEU A 92 8.70 6.62 4.72
C LEU A 92 8.25 7.96 5.32
N THR A 93 8.62 9.07 4.68
CA THR A 93 8.27 10.43 5.09
C THR A 93 7.68 11.21 3.92
N ILE A 94 6.52 11.83 4.14
CA ILE A 94 5.76 12.58 3.12
C ILE A 94 6.04 14.07 3.29
N LEU A 95 6.62 14.69 2.27
CA LEU A 95 7.00 16.12 2.27
C LEU A 95 5.91 17.00 1.66
N GLU A 96 5.21 16.48 0.65
CA GLU A 96 4.05 17.09 -0.02
C GLU A 96 2.97 16.01 -0.20
N ASP A 97 1.69 16.42 -0.25
CA ASP A 97 0.59 15.48 -0.47
C ASP A 97 0.87 14.57 -1.68
N SER A 98 0.86 13.25 -1.45
CA SER A 98 1.40 12.27 -2.40
C SER A 98 0.39 11.18 -2.72
N ASP A 99 0.33 10.76 -3.98
CA ASP A 99 -0.50 9.64 -4.47
C ASP A 99 0.43 8.56 -5.03
N ILE A 100 0.40 7.38 -4.39
CA ILE A 100 1.41 6.34 -4.58
C ILE A 100 0.72 4.98 -4.70
N LEU A 101 1.09 4.19 -5.71
CA LEU A 101 0.76 2.77 -5.81
C LEU A 101 1.90 1.96 -5.19
N PHE A 102 1.55 0.96 -4.36
CA PHE A 102 2.48 -0.06 -3.87
C PHE A 102 2.00 -1.45 -4.29
N VAL A 103 2.93 -2.26 -4.79
CA VAL A 103 2.79 -3.70 -5.02
C VAL A 103 3.77 -4.37 -4.07
N ILE A 104 3.24 -5.07 -3.08
CA ILE A 104 3.99 -5.57 -1.92
C ILE A 104 3.91 -7.09 -1.90
N GLU A 105 5.06 -7.74 -1.81
CA GLU A 105 5.17 -9.16 -1.52
C GLU A 105 5.39 -9.38 -0.01
N GLY A 106 4.64 -10.31 0.58
CA GLY A 106 4.66 -10.64 2.00
C GLY A 106 4.07 -9.53 2.87
N ALA A 107 4.78 -9.20 3.94
CA ALA A 107 4.36 -8.27 4.98
C ALA A 107 5.42 -7.18 5.20
N PHE A 108 5.05 -6.14 5.94
CA PHE A 108 6.02 -5.30 6.63
C PHE A 108 5.90 -5.43 8.15
N ILE A 109 7.06 -5.40 8.81
CA ILE A 109 7.20 -5.47 10.27
C ILE A 109 7.55 -4.07 10.76
N GLU A 110 6.69 -3.49 11.57
CA GLU A 110 6.91 -2.17 12.17
C GLU A 110 7.74 -2.27 13.45
N PHE A 111 8.61 -1.27 13.65
CA PHE A 111 9.43 -1.16 14.84
C PHE A 111 9.00 0.04 15.71
N ALA A 112 8.92 -0.20 17.01
CA ALA A 112 8.85 0.86 18.02
C ALA A 112 10.20 1.59 18.15
N PRO A 113 10.24 2.78 18.80
CA PRO A 113 11.48 3.53 19.00
C PRO A 113 12.59 2.79 19.76
N ASP A 114 12.23 1.81 20.60
CA ASP A 114 13.18 0.95 21.33
C ASP A 114 13.70 -0.24 20.49
N GLY A 115 13.25 -0.36 19.24
CA GLY A 115 13.62 -1.42 18.31
C GLY A 115 12.81 -2.72 18.48
N SER A 116 11.86 -2.77 19.41
CA SER A 116 10.91 -3.89 19.49
C SER A 116 9.92 -3.88 18.33
N ILE A 117 9.34 -5.04 18.02
CA ILE A 117 8.29 -5.16 17.00
C ILE A 117 7.00 -4.57 17.57
N SER A 118 6.45 -3.55 16.91
CA SER A 118 5.18 -2.92 17.28
C SER A 118 3.99 -3.48 16.49
N GLY A 119 4.23 -4.04 15.31
CA GLY A 119 3.18 -4.51 14.42
C GLY A 119 3.69 -5.34 13.26
N VAL A 120 2.78 -6.10 12.66
CA VAL A 120 2.97 -6.80 11.40
C VAL A 120 1.76 -6.50 10.53
N THR A 121 1.99 -6.08 9.30
CA THR A 121 0.94 -5.76 8.33
C THR A 121 1.17 -6.51 7.03
N ASP A 122 0.14 -7.20 6.58
CA ASP A 122 0.08 -8.00 5.37
C ASP A 122 -1.18 -7.69 4.57
N GLY A 123 -1.40 -8.40 3.47
CA GLY A 123 -2.57 -8.20 2.62
C GLY A 123 -3.90 -8.45 3.33
N GLU A 124 -4.00 -9.50 4.15
CA GLU A 124 -5.24 -9.86 4.85
C GLU A 124 -5.60 -8.81 5.92
N SER A 125 -4.64 -8.44 6.77
CA SER A 125 -4.84 -7.40 7.79
C SER A 125 -5.16 -6.04 7.16
N THR A 126 -4.55 -5.69 6.03
CA THR A 126 -4.87 -4.48 5.27
C THR A 126 -6.29 -4.52 4.72
N LEU A 127 -6.73 -5.64 4.14
CA LEU A 127 -8.09 -5.81 3.64
C LEU A 127 -9.13 -5.66 4.76
N ASN A 128 -8.87 -6.30 5.90
CA ASN A 128 -9.72 -6.22 7.07
C ASN A 128 -9.81 -4.78 7.60
N ALA A 129 -8.69 -4.05 7.64
CA ALA A 129 -8.66 -2.64 8.02
C ALA A 129 -9.45 -1.77 7.03
N TYR A 130 -9.30 -2.01 5.72
CA TYR A 130 -10.03 -1.30 4.68
C TYR A 130 -11.56 -1.47 4.81
N TYR A 131 -12.03 -2.71 5.04
CA TYR A 131 -13.45 -2.96 5.31
C TYR A 131 -13.94 -2.34 6.61
N ALA A 132 -13.14 -2.37 7.68
CA ALA A 132 -13.50 -1.72 8.93
C ALA A 132 -13.63 -0.19 8.77
N LEU A 133 -12.76 0.43 7.96
CA LEU A 133 -12.84 1.86 7.64
C LEU A 133 -14.06 2.18 6.76
N CYS A 134 -14.42 1.30 5.82
CA CYS A 134 -15.67 1.43 5.06
C CYS A 134 -16.87 1.45 6.01
N ASP A 135 -16.96 0.45 6.90
CA ASP A 135 -18.07 0.33 7.85
C ASP A 135 -18.15 1.55 8.78
N ALA A 136 -17.02 2.00 9.31
CA ALA A 136 -16.94 3.16 10.20
C ALA A 136 -17.36 4.46 9.50
N ALA A 137 -17.12 4.58 8.19
CA ALA A 137 -17.53 5.72 7.37
C ALA A 137 -18.96 5.60 6.83
N GLY A 138 -19.66 4.47 7.06
CA GLY A 138 -20.96 4.19 6.46
C GLY A 138 -20.91 3.99 4.94
N ILE A 139 -19.75 3.61 4.41
CA ILE A 139 -19.51 3.36 2.99
C ILE A 139 -19.69 1.85 2.74
N PRO A 140 -20.45 1.43 1.71
CA PRO A 140 -20.54 0.02 1.35
C PRO A 140 -19.17 -0.58 1.05
N ARG A 141 -18.92 -1.79 1.58
CA ARG A 141 -17.69 -2.54 1.27
C ARG A 141 -17.64 -2.86 -0.23
N PRO A 142 -16.49 -2.68 -0.91
CA PRO A 142 -16.38 -2.98 -2.33
C PRO A 142 -16.32 -4.49 -2.59
N GLU A 143 -16.93 -4.93 -3.70
CA GLU A 143 -16.95 -6.34 -4.14
C GLU A 143 -15.88 -6.66 -5.21
N GLY A 144 -15.21 -5.64 -5.76
CA GLY A 144 -14.30 -5.75 -6.90
C GLY A 144 -12.82 -5.94 -6.56
N ILE A 145 -12.46 -6.19 -5.31
CA ILE A 145 -11.06 -6.38 -4.91
C ILE A 145 -10.53 -7.70 -5.50
N LEU A 146 -9.47 -7.61 -6.28
CA LEU A 146 -8.86 -8.77 -6.94
C LEU A 146 -8.25 -9.73 -5.92
N GLN A 147 -8.30 -11.03 -6.22
CA GLN A 147 -7.72 -12.10 -5.39
C GLN A 147 -6.43 -12.67 -6.01
#